data_AF-A0A9P2EHF1-F1
#
_entry.id   AF-A0A9P2EHF1-F1
#
_cell.length_a   1.000
_cell.length_b   1.000
_cell.length_c   1.000
_cell.angle_alpha   90.00
_cell.angle_beta   90.00
_cell.angle_gamma   90.00
#
_symmetry.space_group_name_H-M   'P 1'
#
loop_
_entity.id
_entity.type
_entity.pdbx_description
1 polymer ?
#
loop_
_entity_poly.entity_id
_entity_poly.type
_entity_poly.pdbx_seq_one_letter_code
_entity_poly.pdbx_strand_id
1 'polypeptide(L)' 'MKTIKLLKLQLENFKGIKELEIDFQDNTSIYGANASGKTTILDAFTWLLFDKDSTNKKDFAIKTLDTEGNIIHKLN' A
#
# COMPACT_ATOMS: atom_id res chain seq x y z
N MET A 1 5.19 24.88 14.48
CA MET A 1 4.31 23.77 14.03
C MET A 1 5.19 22.54 13.86
N LYS A 2 4.75 21.35 14.29
CA LYS A 2 5.52 20.11 14.04
C LYS A 2 5.07 19.51 12.70
N THR A 3 6.01 19.03 11.90
CA THR A 3 5.77 18.45 10.58
C THR A 3 6.22 17.00 10.58
N ILE A 4 5.38 16.10 10.05
CA ILE A 4 5.72 14.70 9.81
C ILE A 4 5.88 14.54 8.30
N LYS A 5 6.96 13.87 7.87
CA LYS A 5 7.22 13.54 6.46
C LYS A 5 7.35 12.03 6.32
N LEU A 6 6.74 11.47 5.27
CA LEU A 6 7.04 10.12 4.83
C LEU A 6 8.33 10.17 4.01
N LEU A 7 9.37 9.45 4.45
CA LEU A 7 10.67 9.43 3.76
C LEU A 7 10.78 8.23 2.82
N LYS A 8 10.32 7.06 3.27
CA LYS A 8 10.40 5.81 2.54
C LYS A 8 9.18 4.95 2.85
N LEU A 9 8.68 4.23 1.85
CA LEU A 9 7.69 3.16 2.01
C LEU A 9 8.21 1.90 1.34
N GLN A 10 8.29 0.82 2.12
CA GLN A 10 8.61 -0.52 1.64
C GLN A 10 7.40 -1.41 1.89
N LEU A 11 6.94 -2.08 0.83
CA LEU A 11 5.84 -3.04 0.87
C LEU A 11 6.38 -4.40 0.47
N GLU A 12 6.02 -5.41 1.25
CA GLU A 12 6.22 -6.80 0.92
C GLU A 12 4.89 -7.52 1.10
N ASN A 13 4.44 -8.22 0.06
CA ASN A 13 3.22 -9.03 0.08
C ASN A 13 1.99 -8.27 0.60
N PHE A 14 1.74 -7.08 0.04
CA PHE A 14 0.66 -6.18 0.46
C PHE A 14 -0.32 -5.89 -0.68
N LYS A 15 -1.60 -6.29 -0.53
CA LYS A 15 -2.71 -6.06 -1.49
C LYS A 15 -2.30 -6.20 -2.98
N GLY A 16 -1.80 -7.37 -3.35
CA GLY A 16 -1.43 -7.70 -4.75
C GLY A 16 -0.05 -7.19 -5.18
N ILE A 17 0.62 -6.38 -4.36
CA ILE A 17 2.01 -5.97 -4.57
C ILE A 17 2.91 -6.98 -3.85
N LYS A 18 3.72 -7.71 -4.63
CA LYS A 18 4.71 -8.64 -4.06
C LYS A 18 5.83 -7.88 -3.35
N GLU A 19 6.39 -6.87 -4.00
CA GLU A 19 7.46 -6.03 -3.46
C GLU A 19 7.37 -4.65 -4.10
N LEU A 20 7.53 -3.60 -3.31
CA LEU A 20 7.63 -2.22 -3.78
C LEU A 20 8.45 -1.38 -2.80
N GLU A 21 9.35 -0.57 -3.36
CA GLU A 21 10.11 0.42 -2.62
C GLU A 21 9.92 1.79 -3.25
N ILE A 22 9.61 2.79 -2.43
CA ILE A 22 9.49 4.19 -2.85
C ILE A 22 10.24 5.08 -1.87
N ASP A 23 11.22 5.82 -2.37
CA ASP A 23 11.82 6.96 -1.68
C ASP A 23 11.05 8.23 -2.05
N PHE A 24 10.49 8.90 -1.04
CA PHE A 24 9.67 10.09 -1.21
C PHE A 24 10.53 11.35 -1.17
N GLN A 25 10.13 12.32 -1.99
CA GLN A 25 10.62 13.69 -1.93
C GLN A 25 9.54 14.61 -1.35
N ASP A 26 9.82 15.92 -1.29
CA ASP A 26 8.84 16.90 -0.83
C ASP A 26 7.55 16.89 -1.67
N ASN A 27 7.67 16.56 -2.95
CA ASN A 27 6.53 16.24 -3.82
C ASN A 27 6.84 14.98 -4.64
N THR A 28 5.95 14.00 -4.62
CA THR A 28 6.09 12.75 -5.36
C THR A 28 4.78 12.42 -6.03
N SER A 29 4.80 12.34 -7.37
CA SER A 29 3.64 12.00 -8.18
C SER A 29 3.71 10.55 -8.65
N ILE A 30 2.63 9.79 -8.44
CA ILE A 30 2.56 8.37 -8.78
C ILE A 30 1.55 8.17 -9.91
N TYR A 31 2.02 7.66 -11.06
CA TYR A 31 1.22 7.45 -12.27
C TYR A 31 1.23 5.99 -12.73
N GLY A 32 0.25 5.60 -13.53
CA GLY A 32 0.13 4.25 -14.08
C GLY A 32 -1.28 3.94 -14.56
N ALA A 33 -1.44 2.82 -15.27
CA ALA A 33 -2.75 2.34 -15.75
C ALA A 33 -3.71 1.98 -14.60
N ASN A 34 -5.02 1.87 -14.87
CA ASN A 34 -5.96 1.36 -13.87
C ASN A 34 -5.52 -0.04 -13.38
N ALA A 35 -5.81 -0.35 -12.11
CA ALA A 35 -5.37 -1.57 -11.43
C ALA A 35 -3.84 -1.77 -11.30
N SER A 36 -3.01 -0.75 -11.56
CA SER A 36 -1.54 -0.85 -11.44
C SER A 36 -0.99 -0.70 -10.01
N GLY A 37 -1.80 -0.81 -8.96
CA GLY A 37 -1.35 -0.70 -7.57
C GLY A 37 -1.23 0.73 -6.99
N LYS A 38 -1.66 1.78 -7.71
CA LYS A 38 -1.62 3.17 -7.19
C LYS A 38 -2.41 3.35 -5.89
N THR A 39 -3.64 2.82 -5.83
CA THR A 39 -4.48 2.89 -4.62
C THR A 39 -3.86 2.07 -3.48
N THR A 40 -3.19 0.96 -3.79
CA THR A 40 -2.49 0.13 -2.80
C THR A 40 -1.42 0.91 -2.02
N ILE A 41 -0.69 1.81 -2.70
CA ILE A 41 0.32 2.66 -2.04
C ILE A 41 -0.33 3.60 -1.02
N LEU A 42 -1.46 4.21 -1.38
CA LEU A 42 -2.22 5.09 -0.47
C LEU A 42 -2.83 4.30 0.70
N ASP A 43 -3.35 3.10 0.44
CA ASP A 43 -3.86 2.20 1.46
C ASP A 43 -2.77 1.80 2.45
N ALA A 44 -1.57 1.48 1.97
CA ALA A 44 -0.44 1.11 2.84
C ALA A 44 -0.02 2.26 3.76
N PHE A 45 0.06 3.47 3.23
CA PHE A 45 0.35 4.67 4.03
C PHE A 45 -0.73 4.91 5.10
N THR A 46 -2.01 4.83 4.71
CA THR A 46 -3.14 5.04 5.63
C THR A 46 -3.18 3.96 6.71
N TRP A 47 -2.88 2.71 6.33
CA TRP A 47 -2.87 1.58 7.23
C TRP A 47 -1.77 1.71 8.29
N LEU A 48 -0.56 2.08 7.87
CA LEU A 48 0.59 2.27 8.76
C LEU A 48 0.30 3.25 9.89
N LEU A 49 -0.43 4.34 9.59
CA LEU A 49 -0.68 5.42 10.56
C LEU A 49 -1.99 5.27 11.33
N PHE A 50 -3.01 4.67 10.72
CA PHE A 50 -4.39 4.76 11.22
C PHE A 50 -5.12 3.42 11.30
N ASP A 51 -4.49 2.31 10.91
CA ASP A 51 -5.11 0.97 10.87
C ASP A 51 -6.37 0.95 9.99
N LYS A 52 -6.31 1.65 8.85
CA LYS A 52 -7.42 1.81 7.89
C LYS A 52 -6.93 1.90 6.45
N ASP A 53 -7.79 1.59 5.49
CA ASP A 53 -7.54 1.85 4.06
C ASP A 53 -7.90 3.30 3.65
N SER A 54 -7.62 3.64 2.39
CA SER A 54 -7.94 4.95 1.79
C SER A 54 -9.44 5.28 1.74
N THR A 55 -10.31 4.30 1.99
CA THR A 55 -11.77 4.47 2.11
C THR A 55 -12.24 4.51 3.58
N ASN A 56 -11.30 4.62 4.53
CA ASN A 56 -11.54 4.70 5.97
C ASN A 56 -12.15 3.41 6.57
N LYS A 57 -11.95 2.25 5.91
CA LYS A 57 -12.39 0.95 6.40
C LYS A 57 -11.28 0.25 7.19
N LYS A 58 -11.65 -0.41 8.28
CA LYS A 58 -10.75 -1.28 9.07
C LYS A 58 -10.71 -2.72 8.55
N ASP A 59 -11.84 -3.24 8.09
CA ASP A 59 -11.99 -4.64 7.66
C ASP A 59 -11.55 -4.88 6.20
N PHE A 60 -10.46 -4.24 5.76
CA PHE A 60 -9.97 -4.43 4.39
C PHE A 60 -8.96 -5.57 4.32
N ALA A 61 -9.03 -6.37 3.25
CA ALA A 61 -8.12 -7.48 3.04
C ALA A 61 -6.71 -6.95 2.73
N ILE A 62 -5.83 -6.94 3.72
CA ILE A 62 -4.39 -6.64 3.58
C ILE A 62 -3.67 -7.76 2.80
N LYS A 63 -4.20 -8.98 2.90
CA LYS A 63 -3.59 -10.19 2.33
C LYS A 63 -3.49 -10.08 0.81
N THR A 64 -2.32 -10.43 0.28
CA THR A 64 -2.11 -10.60 -1.16
C THR A 64 -3.04 -11.67 -1.70
N LEU A 65 -3.70 -11.34 -2.80
CA LEU A 65 -4.53 -12.26 -3.56
C LEU A 65 -3.79 -12.70 -4.83
N ASP A 66 -4.02 -13.93 -5.27
CA ASP A 66 -3.57 -14.41 -6.57
C ASP A 66 -4.44 -13.86 -7.71
N THR A 67 -4.14 -14.26 -8.96
CA THR A 67 -4.90 -13.85 -10.15
C THR A 67 -6.35 -14.35 -10.17
N GLU A 68 -6.69 -15.30 -9.32
CA GLU A 68 -8.03 -15.88 -9.17
C GLU A 68 -8.79 -15.28 -7.97
N GLY A 69 -8.16 -14.38 -7.21
CA GLY A 69 -8.73 -13.73 -6.03
C GLY A 69 -8.58 -14.52 -4.73
N ASN A 70 -7.80 -15.61 -4.71
CA ASN A 70 -7.56 -16.38 -3.51
C ASN A 70 -6.42 -15.76 -2.69
N ILE A 71 -6.54 -15.86 -1.36
CA ILE A 71 -5.47 -15.44 -0.44
C ILE A 71 -4.24 -16.31 -0.67
N ILE A 72 -3.09 -15.67 -0.91
CA ILE A 72 -1.82 -16.38 -0.96
C ILE A 72 -1.35 -16.64 0.48
N HIS A 73 -1.27 -17.93 0.84
CA HIS A 73 -0.82 -18.38 2.16
C HIS A 73 0.69 -18.67 2.16
N LYS A 74 1.33 -18.56 3.33
CA LYS A 74 2.79 -18.79 3.53
C LYS A 74 3.68 -17.88 2.67
N LEU A 75 3.29 -16.61 2.60
CA LEU A 75 4.20 -15.55 2.16
C LEU A 75 5.29 -15.39 3.23
N ASN A 76 6.54 -15.25 2.79
CA ASN A 76 7.69 -15.09 3.67
C ASN A 76 7.63 -13.78 4.45
#